data_AF-A0A101HPQ2-F1
#
_entry.id   AF-A0A101HPQ2-F1
#
_cell.length_a   1.000
_cell.length_b   1.000
_cell.length_c   1.000
_cell.angle_alpha   90.00
_cell.angle_beta   90.00
_cell.angle_gamma   90.00
#
_symmetry.space_group_name_H-M   'P 1'
#
loop_
_entity.id
_entity.type
_entity.pdbx_description
1 polymer ?
#
loop_
_entity_poly.entity_id
_entity_poly.type
_entity_poly.pdbx_seq_one_letter_code
_entity_poly.pdbx_strand_id
1 'polypeptide(L)' 'PFIDVVSYNLYLGTSPTPQLYATTKSSTYFVDRLSPNTIYYWQIVAVDAAGNRYHGPIWYFLTK' A
#
# COMPACT_ATOMS: atom_id res chain seq x y z
N PRO A 1 -0.57 -25.31 0.37
CA PRO A 1 0.17 -24.43 -0.58
C PRO A 1 0.60 -23.15 0.12
N PHE A 2 1.91 -22.94 0.27
CA PHE A 2 2.43 -21.65 0.73
C PHE A 2 2.19 -20.63 -0.38
N ILE A 3 1.64 -19.46 -0.02
CA ILE A 3 1.51 -18.34 -0.95
C ILE A 3 2.92 -17.74 -1.09
N ASP A 4 3.46 -17.77 -2.30
CA ASP A 4 4.76 -17.17 -2.61
C ASP A 4 4.55 -15.75 -3.14
N VAL A 5 4.56 -14.78 -2.22
CA VAL A 5 4.39 -13.36 -2.56
C VAL A 5 5.67 -12.83 -3.19
N VAL A 6 5.56 -12.29 -4.40
CA VAL A 6 6.70 -11.78 -5.17
C VAL A 6 6.73 -10.25 -5.25
N SER A 7 5.62 -9.58 -4.95
CA SER A 7 5.54 -8.11 -4.91
C SER A 7 4.38 -7.60 -4.06
N TYR A 8 4.44 -6.31 -3.76
CA TYR A 8 3.45 -5.57 -3.00
C TYR A 8 3.06 -4.30 -3.77
N ASN A 9 1.76 -4.06 -3.88
CA ASN A 9 1.21 -2.80 -4.34
C ASN A 9 0.83 -1.95 -3.12
N LEU A 10 1.46 -0.78 -2.99
CA LEU A 10 1.11 0.24 -2.02
C LEU A 10 0.06 1.16 -2.65
N TYR A 11 -1.12 1.19 -2.06
CA TYR A 11 -2.15 2.18 -2.35
C TYR A 11 -2.08 3.26 -1.28
N LEU A 12 -2.10 4.53 -1.69
CA LEU A 12 -2.02 5.68 -0.78
C LEU A 12 -2.80 6.86 -1.37
N GLY A 13 -3.53 7.59 -0.53
CA GLY A 13 -4.21 8.82 -0.95
C GLY A 13 -4.94 9.51 0.20
N THR A 14 -5.58 10.63 -0.08
CA THR A 14 -6.39 11.39 0.90
C THR A 14 -7.87 10.98 0.91
N SER A 15 -8.27 10.02 0.06
CA SER A 15 -9.59 9.39 0.04
C SER A 15 -9.57 8.05 0.76
N PRO A 16 -10.65 7.63 1.46
CA PRO A 16 -10.81 6.28 1.98
C PRO A 16 -10.70 5.16 0.94
N THR A 17 -10.78 5.50 -0.36
CA THR A 17 -10.48 4.63 -1.49
C THR A 17 -9.12 5.01 -2.10
N PRO A 18 -7.99 4.62 -1.47
CA PRO A 18 -6.67 5.03 -1.94
C PRO A 18 -6.37 4.42 -3.32
N GLN A 19 -5.61 5.16 -4.15
CA GLN A 19 -5.20 4.71 -5.47
C GLN A 19 -3.80 4.10 -5.42
N LEU A 20 -3.44 3.33 -6.45
CA LEU A 20 -2.11 2.74 -6.57
C LEU A 20 -1.06 3.84 -6.55
N TYR A 21 -0.17 3.78 -5.58
CA TYR A 21 0.90 4.75 -5.39
C TYR A 21 2.24 4.18 -5.85
N ALA A 22 2.52 2.91 -5.51
CA ALA A 22 3.75 2.24 -5.91
C ALA A 22 3.62 0.72 -5.94
N THR A 23 4.55 0.07 -6.65
CA THR A 23 4.77 -1.38 -6.60
C THR A 23 6.22 -1.65 -6.19
N THR A 24 6.43 -2.56 -5.25
CA THR A 24 7.76 -2.91 -4.72
C THR A 24 7.88 -4.40 -4.45
N LYS A 25 9.12 -4.91 -4.47
CA LYS A 25 9.45 -6.26 -3.96
C LYS A 25 9.96 -6.23 -2.52
N SER A 26 10.28 -5.04 -1.99
CA SER A 26 10.71 -4.85 -0.62
C SER A 26 9.53 -4.89 0.34
N SER A 27 9.76 -5.33 1.57
CA SER A 27 8.80 -5.24 2.67
C SER A 27 8.70 -3.83 3.27
N THR A 28 9.54 -2.90 2.82
CA THR A 28 9.54 -1.49 3.26
C THR A 28 9.47 -0.54 2.06
N TYR A 29 8.79 0.59 2.25
CA TYR A 29 8.70 1.66 1.25
C TYR A 29 8.75 3.03 1.94
N PHE A 30 9.56 3.95 1.42
CA PHE A 30 9.64 5.32 1.93
C PHE A 30 8.74 6.24 1.10
N VAL A 31 7.87 6.98 1.79
CA VAL A 31 6.96 7.94 1.18
C VAL A 31 7.41 9.34 1.59
N ASP A 32 7.70 10.20 0.61
CA ASP A 32 8.11 11.58 0.84
C ASP A 32 7.01 12.58 0.42
N ARG A 33 7.24 13.87 0.71
CA ARG A 33 6.43 15.01 0.23
C ARG A 33 4.94 14.94 0.58
N LEU A 34 4.59 14.37 1.72
CA LEU A 34 3.23 14.41 2.24
C LEU A 34 2.91 15.81 2.78
N SER A 35 1.70 16.29 2.50
CA SER A 35 1.23 17.56 3.06
C SER A 35 1.05 17.41 4.58
N PRO A 36 1.44 18.42 5.39
CA PRO A 36 1.22 18.39 6.84
C PRO A 36 -0.26 18.49 7.18
N ASN A 37 -0.64 18.09 8.39
CA ASN A 37 -2.03 18.11 8.90
C ASN A 37 -3.05 17.51 7.91
N THR A 38 -2.68 16.42 7.24
CA THR A 38 -3.48 15.77 6.21
C THR A 38 -3.68 14.30 6.58
N ILE A 39 -4.93 13.82 6.50
CA ILE A 39 -5.24 12.40 6.68
C ILE A 39 -4.91 11.67 5.38
N TYR A 40 -4.09 10.63 5.49
CA TYR A 40 -3.80 9.71 4.41
C TYR A 40 -4.35 8.33 4.75
N TYR A 41 -4.98 7.70 3.77
CA TYR A 41 -5.43 6.32 3.79
C TYR A 41 -4.49 5.48 2.93
N TRP A 42 -4.21 4.26 3.35
CA TRP A 42 -3.34 3.37 2.63
C TRP A 42 -3.74 1.91 2.78
N GLN A 43 -3.34 1.10 1.81
CA GLN A 43 -3.57 -0.34 1.77
C GLN A 43 -2.39 -1.01 1.09
N ILE A 44 -2.05 -2.22 1.54
CA ILE A 44 -1.11 -3.10 0.86
C ILE A 44 -1.89 -4.23 0.19
N VAL A 45 -1.59 -4.50 -1.08
CA VAL A 45 -2.05 -5.69 -1.79
C VAL A 45 -0.83 -6.53 -2.17
N ALA A 46 -0.72 -7.72 -1.58
CA ALA A 46 0.32 -8.68 -1.92
C ALA A 46 -0.04 -9.41 -3.23
N VAL A 47 0.95 -9.65 -4.07
CA VAL A 47 0.80 -10.33 -5.36
C VAL A 47 1.74 -11.53 -5.43
N ASP A 48 1.21 -12.70 -5.76
CA ASP A 48 2.01 -13.91 -5.94
C ASP A 48 2.53 -14.07 -7.39
N ALA A 49 3.36 -15.08 -7.63
CA ALA A 49 3.93 -15.36 -8.95
C ALA A 49 2.88 -15.69 -10.03
N ALA A 50 1.68 -16.14 -9.63
CA ALA A 50 0.55 -16.42 -10.52
C ALA A 50 -0.32 -15.18 -10.77
N GLY A 51 -0.04 -14.05 -10.11
CA GLY A 51 -0.80 -12.81 -10.21
C GLY A 51 -2.01 -12.74 -9.27
N ASN A 52 -2.20 -13.69 -8.36
CA ASN A 52 -3.26 -13.63 -7.36
C ASN A 52 -2.99 -12.46 -6.40
N ARG A 53 -4.07 -11.78 -6.01
CA ARG A 53 -4.03 -10.58 -5.18
C ARG A 53 -4.65 -10.83 -3.82
N TYR A 54 -3.93 -10.43 -2.78
CA TYR A 54 -4.35 -10.56 -1.39
C TYR A 54 -4.43 -9.18 -0.76
N HIS A 55 -5.66 -8.73 -0.51
CA HIS A 55 -5.94 -7.38 -0.03
C HIS A 55 -5.82 -7.29 1.48
N GLY A 56 -4.95 -6.41 1.97
CA GLY A 56 -4.90 -6.02 3.37
C GLY A 56 -6.07 -5.09 3.75
N PRO A 57 -6.22 -4.76 5.05
CA PRO A 57 -7.16 -3.73 5.48
C PRO A 57 -6.75 -2.34 4.97
N ILE A 58 -7.70 -1.41 4.99
CA ILE A 58 -7.43 0.01 4.76
C ILE A 58 -7.07 0.63 6.11
N TRP A 59 -5.89 1.25 6.17
CA TRP A 59 -5.39 1.98 7.32
C TRP A 59 -5.39 3.48 7.06
N TYR A 60 -5.24 4.29 8.11
CA TYR A 60 -5.07 5.73 7.96
C TYR A 60 -4.08 6.30 8.99
N PHE A 61 -3.49 7.45 8.68
CA PHE A 61 -2.68 8.25 9.59
C PHE A 61 -2.83 9.75 9.30
N LEU A 62 -2.56 10.59 10.30
CA LEU A 62 -2.49 12.05 10.16
C LEU A 62 -1.03 12.49 10.15
N THR A 63 -0.64 13.27 9.14
CA THR A 63 0.70 13.87 9.08
C THR A 63 0.85 15.04 10.07
N LYS A 64 2.06 15.24 10.59
CA LYS A 64 2.42 16.39 11.43
C LYS A 64 3.01 17.51 10.61
#